data_AF-A0A5S3PTW0-F1
#
_entry.id   AF-A0A5S3PTW0-F1
#
_cell.length_a   1.000
_cell.length_b   1.000
_cell.length_c   1.000
_cell.angle_alpha   90.00
_cell.angle_beta   90.00
_cell.angle_gamma   90.00
#
_symmetry.space_group_name_H-M   'P 1'
#
loop_
_entity.id
_entity.type
_entity.pdbx_description
1 polymer ?
#
loop_
_entity_poly.entity_id
_entity_poly.type
_entity_poly.pdbx_seq_one_letter_code
_entity_poly.pdbx_strand_id
1 'polypeptide(L)'
;MSKKSIIISQHSHKDLKVLANSFNSPLGGLIEAMILYFKRTGINPLEGIKENPSSMIKVLDKRIVSFLRVQERDILKPMRDEVFLASKNQSTSLEELTENLQNLLSRMNNADQNRTSLVHSEIRKMQQGLVEIASTIDSRGSSGLVNSLIEVFNNADI
;
A
#
# COMPACT_ATOMS: atom_id res chain seq x y z
N MET A 1 -10.07 22.59 68.63
CA MET A 1 -8.88 23.10 67.92
C MET A 1 -8.00 23.86 68.90
N SER A 2 -6.79 23.39 69.19
CA SER A 2 -5.82 24.21 69.92
C SER A 2 -5.29 25.29 68.99
N LYS A 3 -5.36 26.56 69.37
CA LYS A 3 -4.80 27.65 68.57
C LYS A 3 -3.27 27.57 68.63
N LYS A 4 -2.62 27.69 67.48
CA LYS A 4 -1.15 27.73 67.35
C LYS A 4 -0.77 29.03 66.65
N SER A 5 0.32 29.65 67.08
CA SER A 5 0.82 30.90 66.51
C SER A 5 2.15 30.64 65.80
N ILE A 6 2.35 31.31 64.66
CA ILE A 6 3.57 31.23 63.85
C ILE A 6 4.18 32.62 63.82
N ILE A 7 5.50 32.71 64.01
CA ILE A 7 6.24 33.97 63.93
C ILE A 7 6.70 34.16 62.49
N ILE A 8 6.29 35.26 61.86
CA ILE A 8 6.67 35.65 60.50
C ILE A 8 7.00 37.13 60.45
N SER A 9 7.76 37.55 59.43
CA SER A 9 8.09 38.96 59.23
C SER A 9 6.82 39.79 58.93
N GLN A 10 6.84 41.08 59.29
CA GLN A 10 5.71 41.97 59.02
C GLN A 10 5.44 42.13 57.52
N HIS A 11 6.47 42.09 56.69
CA HIS A 11 6.35 42.13 55.23
C HIS A 11 5.64 40.88 54.71
N SER A 12 6.12 39.69 55.08
CA SER A 12 5.52 38.42 54.67
C SER A 12 4.08 38.25 55.18
N HIS A 13 3.73 38.81 56.35
CA HIS A 13 2.35 38.83 56.83
C HIS A 13 1.42 39.68 55.96
N LYS A 14 1.90 40.83 55.45
CA LYS A 14 1.14 41.66 54.50
C LYS A 14 0.92 40.91 53.19
N ASP A 15 1.96 40.27 52.66
CA ASP A 15 1.88 39.51 51.41
C ASP A 15 0.95 38.30 51.55
N LEU A 16 1.04 37.58 52.68
CA LEU A 16 0.13 36.49 52.99
C LEU A 16 -1.34 36.95 53.05
N LYS A 17 -1.60 38.15 53.59
CA LYS A 17 -2.95 38.73 53.63
C LYS A 17 -3.46 39.07 52.23
N VAL A 18 -2.62 39.62 51.36
CA VAL A 18 -2.96 39.88 49.96
C VAL A 18 -3.27 38.57 49.23
N LEU A 19 -2.43 37.54 49.44
CA LEU A 19 -2.59 36.23 48.82
C LEU A 19 -3.88 35.53 49.31
N ALA A 20 -4.15 35.57 50.61
CA ALA A 20 -5.38 35.05 51.21
C ALA A 20 -6.63 35.71 50.63
N ASN A 21 -6.60 37.03 50.41
CA ASN A 21 -7.67 37.75 49.74
C ASN A 21 -7.84 37.33 48.28
N SER A 22 -6.74 37.13 47.53
CA SER A 22 -6.79 36.70 46.13
C SER A 22 -7.39 35.31 45.93
N PHE A 23 -7.19 34.41 46.90
CA PHE A 23 -7.75 33.06 46.90
C PHE A 23 -9.06 32.94 47.69
N ASN A 24 -9.63 34.07 48.14
CA ASN A 24 -10.86 34.14 48.93
C ASN A 24 -10.88 33.16 50.12
N SER A 25 -9.76 33.10 50.86
CA SER A 25 -9.55 32.13 51.93
C SER A 25 -9.09 32.82 53.22
N PRO A 26 -9.52 32.37 54.42
CA PRO A 26 -8.98 32.89 55.67
C PRO A 26 -7.48 32.55 55.80
N LEU A 27 -6.68 33.42 56.42
CA LEU A 27 -5.21 33.24 56.52
C LEU A 27 -4.80 31.85 57.06
N GLY A 28 -5.46 31.38 58.12
CA GLY A 28 -5.21 30.05 58.68
C GLY A 28 -5.56 28.93 57.69
N GLY A 29 -6.68 29.05 56.99
CA GLY A 29 -7.11 28.07 55.98
C GLY A 29 -6.17 28.04 54.76
N LEU A 30 -5.61 29.18 54.37
CA LEU A 30 -4.59 29.24 53.33
C LEU A 30 -3.32 28.50 53.76
N ILE A 31 -2.84 28.70 54.99
CA ILE A 31 -1.65 28.01 55.51
C ILE A 31 -1.90 26.50 55.57
N GLU A 32 -3.06 26.05 56.06
CA GLU A 32 -3.42 24.64 56.08
C GLU A 32 -3.46 24.04 54.66
N ALA A 33 -4.03 24.77 53.70
CA ALA A 33 -4.06 24.36 52.29
C ALA A 33 -2.65 24.29 51.69
N MET A 34 -1.75 25.23 52.02
CA MET A 34 -0.35 25.20 51.60
C MET A 34 0.39 23.98 52.18
N ILE A 35 0.20 23.68 53.47
CA ILE A 35 0.77 22.49 54.11
C ILE A 35 0.29 21.23 53.39
N LEU A 36 -1.01 21.14 53.10
CA LEU A 36 -1.58 20.00 52.37
C LEU A 36 -1.03 19.91 50.94
N TYR A 37 -0.90 21.05 50.26
CA TYR A 37 -0.35 21.14 48.91
C TYR A 37 1.10 20.63 48.87
N PHE A 38 1.98 21.12 49.74
CA PHE A 38 3.38 20.67 49.79
C PHE A 38 3.50 19.21 50.21
N LYS A 39 2.66 18.74 51.16
CA LYS A 39 2.64 17.33 51.56
C LYS A 39 2.18 16.40 50.43
N ARG A 40 1.21 16.81 49.61
CA ARG A 40 0.70 16.02 48.49
C ARG A 40 1.60 16.07 47.25
N THR A 41 2.15 17.24 46.95
CA THR A 41 2.99 17.43 45.75
C THR A 41 4.45 17.06 45.98
N GLY A 42 4.91 17.00 47.23
CA GLY A 42 6.31 16.74 47.57
C GLY A 42 7.26 17.89 47.19
N ILE A 43 6.71 19.03 46.75
CA ILE A 43 7.50 20.19 46.31
C ILE A 43 8.13 20.85 47.54
N ASN A 44 9.46 20.91 47.58
CA ASN A 44 10.20 21.65 48.58
C ASN A 44 10.23 23.15 48.20
N PRO A 45 9.55 24.05 48.93
CA PRO A 45 9.51 25.48 48.59
C PRO A 45 10.85 26.19 48.74
N LEU A 46 11.84 25.56 49.39
CA LEU A 46 13.20 26.10 49.56
C LEU A 46 14.13 25.74 48.39
N GLU A 47 13.82 24.68 47.66
CA GLU A 47 14.52 24.33 46.42
C GLU A 47 13.86 25.11 45.30
N GLY A 48 14.38 26.32 45.04
CA GLY A 48 13.86 27.25 44.05
C GLY A 48 13.42 26.53 42.77
N ILE A 49 12.13 26.68 42.44
CA ILE A 49 11.38 26.19 41.27
C ILE A 49 12.29 25.55 40.21
N LYS A 50 12.69 24.29 40.39
CA LYS A 50 13.60 23.68 39.42
C LYS A 50 12.90 23.43 38.08
N GLU A 51 11.59 23.20 38.05
CA GLU A 51 10.83 23.16 36.80
C GLU A 51 9.39 23.65 36.99
N ASN A 52 9.02 24.74 36.30
CA ASN A 52 7.63 25.15 36.19
C ASN A 52 6.88 24.07 35.39
N PRO A 53 5.67 23.62 35.77
CA PRO A 53 4.89 22.67 34.97
C PRO A 53 4.77 23.06 33.48
N SER A 54 4.73 24.36 33.19
CA SER A 54 4.73 24.90 31.82
C SER A 54 6.01 24.60 31.04
N SER A 55 7.18 24.58 31.69
CA SER A 55 8.44 24.24 31.02
C SER A 55 8.53 22.74 30.72
N MET A 56 8.03 21.88 31.62
CA MET A 56 7.92 20.43 31.35
C MET A 56 7.03 20.14 30.14
N ILE A 57 5.86 20.81 30.04
CA ILE A 57 4.95 20.65 28.90
C ILE A 57 5.63 21.06 27.58
N LYS A 58 6.38 22.17 27.58
CA LYS A 58 7.12 22.63 26.38
C LYS A 58 8.21 21.64 25.95
N VAL A 59 8.90 20.99 26.90
CA VAL A 59 9.90 19.97 26.58
C VAL A 59 9.22 18.73 26.00
N LEU A 60 8.08 18.32 26.57
CA LEU A 60 7.31 17.20 26.05
C LEU A 60 6.83 17.45 24.61
N ASP A 61 6.27 18.63 24.35
CA ASP A 61 5.82 19.04 23.01
C ASP A 61 6.97 18.98 21.99
N LYS A 62 8.14 19.52 22.32
CA LYS A 62 9.34 19.42 21.47
C LYS A 62 9.74 17.98 21.18
N ARG A 63 9.68 17.08 22.17
CA ARG A 63 9.99 15.65 21.98
C ARG A 63 8.99 14.99 21.04
N ILE A 64 7.69 15.27 21.20
CA ILE A 64 6.63 14.74 20.33
C ILE A 64 6.85 15.21 18.89
N VAL A 65 7.04 16.51 18.67
CA VAL A 65 7.29 17.06 17.32
C VAL A 65 8.55 16.45 16.71
N SER A 66 9.62 16.30 17.49
CA SER A 66 10.86 15.66 17.02
C SER A 66 10.62 14.20 16.63
N PHE A 67 9.88 13.44 17.44
CA PHE A 67 9.55 12.05 17.16
C PHE A 67 8.72 11.92 15.87
N LEU A 68 7.70 12.76 15.70
CA LEU A 68 6.88 12.77 14.48
C LEU A 68 7.71 13.08 13.23
N ARG A 69 8.64 14.04 13.30
CA ARG A 69 9.54 14.36 12.18
C ARG A 69 10.46 13.20 11.83
N VAL A 70 10.97 12.48 12.83
CA VAL A 70 11.80 11.28 12.63
C VAL A 70 10.98 10.17 11.99
N GLN A 71 9.78 9.90 12.50
CA GLN A 71 8.84 8.93 11.92
C GLN A 71 8.51 9.25 10.45
N GLU A 72 8.22 10.51 10.15
CA GLU A 72 7.91 10.94 8.78
C GLU A 72 9.11 10.72 7.84
N ARG A 73 10.31 11.14 8.27
CA ARG A 73 11.51 11.09 7.45
C ARG A 73 12.04 9.67 7.27
N ASP A 74 12.10 8.90 8.35
CA ASP A 74 12.84 7.64 8.37
C ASP A 74 11.94 6.43 8.08
N ILE A 75 10.61 6.57 8.20
CA ILE A 75 9.66 5.48 7.96
C ILE A 75 8.67 5.83 6.87
N LEU A 76 7.86 6.88 7.05
CA LEU A 76 6.72 7.13 6.16
C LEU A 76 7.14 7.52 4.74
N LYS A 77 8.17 8.36 4.59
CA LYS A 77 8.69 8.74 3.26
C LYS A 77 9.27 7.55 2.49
N PRO A 78 10.20 6.75 3.06
CA PRO A 78 10.69 5.53 2.41
C PRO A 78 9.57 4.58 2.03
N MET A 79 8.63 4.30 2.94
CA MET A 79 7.48 3.43 2.65
C MET A 79 6.65 3.92 1.48
N ARG A 80 6.36 5.22 1.42
CA ARG A 80 5.61 5.81 0.31
C ARG A 80 6.36 5.61 -1.01
N ASP A 81 7.66 5.85 -1.01
CA ASP A 81 8.48 5.77 -2.22
C ASP A 81 8.62 4.30 -2.68
N GLU A 82 8.75 3.35 -1.75
CA GLU A 82 8.73 1.91 -2.02
C GLU A 82 7.39 1.45 -2.63
N VAL A 83 6.26 1.86 -2.03
CA VAL A 83 4.92 1.52 -2.54
C VAL A 83 4.72 2.10 -3.93
N PHE A 84 5.15 3.34 -4.16
CA PHE A 84 5.07 3.97 -5.47
C PHE A 84 5.92 3.22 -6.51
N LEU A 85 7.16 2.87 -6.16
CA LEU A 85 8.05 2.15 -7.05
C LEU A 85 7.53 0.73 -7.36
N ALA A 86 7.01 0.03 -6.35
CA ALA A 86 6.40 -1.29 -6.52
C ALA A 86 5.19 -1.23 -7.47
N SER A 87 4.30 -0.25 -7.28
CA SER A 87 3.14 -0.03 -8.15
C SER A 87 3.56 0.25 -9.59
N LYS A 88 4.58 1.12 -9.78
CA LYS A 88 5.12 1.41 -11.11
C LYS A 88 5.71 0.17 -11.78
N ASN A 89 6.55 -0.57 -11.07
CA ASN A 89 7.17 -1.79 -11.58
C ASN A 89 6.13 -2.86 -11.94
N GLN A 90 5.06 -2.97 -11.14
CA GLN A 90 3.96 -3.88 -11.42
C GLN A 90 3.22 -3.50 -12.71
N SER A 91 2.94 -2.21 -12.91
CA SER A 91 2.31 -1.72 -14.15
C SER A 91 3.16 -2.05 -15.37
N THR A 92 4.47 -1.75 -15.32
CA THR A 92 5.40 -2.06 -16.41
C THR A 92 5.49 -3.56 -16.67
N SER A 93 5.56 -4.39 -15.62
CA SER A 93 5.59 -5.85 -15.77
C SER A 93 4.31 -6.40 -16.41
N LEU A 94 3.16 -5.80 -16.11
CA LEU A 94 1.89 -6.18 -16.73
C LEU A 94 1.81 -5.77 -18.20
N GLU A 95 2.32 -4.59 -18.55
CA GLU A 95 2.43 -4.13 -19.93
C GLU A 95 3.32 -5.07 -20.76
N GLU A 96 4.52 -5.37 -20.25
CA GLU A 96 5.45 -6.32 -20.88
C GLU A 96 4.85 -7.72 -21.03
N LEU A 97 4.15 -8.22 -20.00
CA LEU A 97 3.47 -9.50 -20.08
C LEU A 97 2.37 -9.49 -21.15
N THR A 98 1.60 -8.40 -21.23
CA THR A 98 0.52 -8.25 -22.21
C THR A 98 1.08 -8.23 -23.63
N GLU A 99 2.15 -7.49 -23.89
CA GLU A 99 2.82 -7.45 -25.18
C GLU A 99 3.39 -8.84 -25.56
N ASN A 100 4.05 -9.51 -24.62
CA ASN A 100 4.56 -10.86 -24.82
C ASN A 100 3.45 -11.85 -25.15
N LEU A 101 2.30 -11.77 -24.48
CA LEU A 101 1.14 -12.61 -24.78
C LEU A 101 0.57 -12.33 -26.18
N GLN A 102 0.45 -11.06 -26.58
CA GLN A 102 0.00 -10.70 -27.94
C GLN A 102 0.97 -11.23 -29.00
N ASN A 103 2.28 -11.13 -28.75
CA ASN A 103 3.31 -11.68 -29.62
C ASN A 103 3.26 -13.21 -29.69
N LEU A 104 2.98 -13.89 -28.58
CA LEU A 104 2.85 -15.35 -28.56
C LEU A 104 1.59 -15.80 -29.31
N LEU A 105 0.46 -15.14 -29.08
CA LEU A 105 -0.81 -15.46 -29.76
C LEU A 105 -0.71 -15.24 -31.28
N SER A 106 -0.07 -14.16 -31.73
CA SER A 106 0.14 -13.93 -33.15
C SER A 106 1.05 -15.00 -33.78
N ARG A 107 2.12 -15.41 -33.08
CA ARG A 107 2.97 -16.53 -33.51
C ARG A 107 2.22 -17.84 -33.58
N MET A 108 1.38 -18.16 -32.59
CA MET A 108 0.53 -19.35 -32.61
C MET A 108 -0.43 -19.33 -33.79
N ASN A 109 -1.09 -18.21 -34.04
CA ASN A 109 -2.02 -18.07 -35.15
C ASN A 109 -1.31 -18.26 -36.50
N ASN A 110 -0.13 -17.64 -36.68
CA ASN A 110 0.68 -17.82 -37.88
C ASN A 110 1.13 -19.29 -38.04
N ALA A 111 1.54 -19.95 -36.96
CA ALA A 111 1.93 -21.35 -36.99
C ALA A 111 0.75 -22.26 -37.38
N ASP A 112 -0.45 -21.96 -36.90
CA ASP A 112 -1.66 -22.70 -37.21
C ASP A 112 -2.10 -22.51 -38.67
N GLN A 113 -2.04 -21.28 -39.19
CA GLN A 113 -2.26 -20.99 -40.61
C GLN A 113 -1.26 -21.70 -41.51
N ASN A 114 0.03 -21.68 -41.14
CA ASN A 114 1.08 -22.39 -41.86
C ASN A 114 0.85 -23.91 -41.84
N ARG A 115 0.46 -24.46 -40.70
CA ARG A 115 0.13 -25.89 -40.58
C ARG A 115 -1.08 -26.25 -41.45
N THR A 116 -2.13 -25.45 -41.39
CA THR A 116 -3.37 -25.66 -42.15
C THR A 116 -3.09 -25.62 -43.65
N SER A 117 -2.35 -24.61 -44.13
CA SER A 117 -1.96 -24.53 -45.55
C SER A 117 -1.11 -25.73 -46.01
N LEU A 118 -0.17 -26.20 -45.17
CA LEU A 118 0.62 -27.40 -45.47
C LEU A 118 -0.27 -28.64 -45.58
N VAL A 119 -1.19 -28.84 -44.64
CA VAL A 119 -2.14 -29.96 -44.66
C VAL A 119 -3.02 -29.91 -45.91
N HIS A 120 -3.59 -28.75 -46.26
CA HIS A 120 -4.37 -28.60 -47.49
C HIS A 120 -3.54 -28.88 -48.75
N SER A 121 -2.24 -28.52 -48.76
CA SER A 121 -1.36 -28.81 -49.89
C SER A 121 -1.10 -30.30 -50.05
N GLU A 122 -0.88 -31.03 -48.95
CA GLU A 122 -0.69 -32.48 -48.97
C GLU A 122 -1.98 -33.22 -49.32
N ILE A 123 -3.14 -32.78 -48.80
CA ILE A 123 -4.45 -33.32 -49.20
C ILE A 123 -4.67 -33.17 -50.71
N ARG A 124 -4.35 -32.00 -51.28
CA ARG A 124 -4.46 -31.79 -52.74
C ARG A 124 -3.54 -32.70 -53.55
N LYS A 125 -2.29 -32.89 -53.10
CA LYS A 125 -1.37 -33.85 -53.74
C LYS A 125 -1.91 -35.27 -53.69
N MET A 126 -2.47 -35.69 -52.56
CA MET A 126 -3.10 -37.01 -52.42
C MET A 126 -4.32 -37.16 -53.34
N GLN A 127 -5.19 -36.14 -53.41
CA GLN A 127 -6.34 -36.13 -54.34
C GLN A 127 -5.87 -36.27 -55.79
N GLN A 128 -4.85 -35.53 -56.20
CA GLN A 128 -4.26 -35.63 -57.54
C GLN A 128 -3.69 -37.03 -57.80
N GLY A 129 -2.95 -37.60 -56.85
CA GLY A 129 -2.43 -38.96 -56.96
C GLY A 129 -3.53 -40.01 -57.11
N LEU A 130 -4.64 -39.88 -56.37
CA LEU A 130 -5.79 -40.77 -56.50
C LEU A 130 -6.48 -40.66 -57.86
N VAL A 131 -6.61 -39.45 -58.41
CA VAL A 131 -7.13 -39.24 -59.76
C VAL A 131 -6.23 -39.88 -60.81
N GLU A 132 -4.91 -39.78 -60.65
CA GLU A 132 -3.94 -40.40 -61.57
C GLU A 132 -3.97 -41.94 -61.49
N ILE A 133 -4.12 -42.50 -60.29
CA ILE A 133 -4.32 -43.95 -60.12
C ILE A 133 -5.64 -44.39 -60.77
N ALA A 134 -6.71 -43.63 -60.57
CA ALA A 134 -8.01 -43.90 -61.18
C ALA A 134 -7.96 -43.84 -62.71
N SER A 135 -7.25 -42.86 -63.29
CA SER A 135 -7.11 -42.71 -64.74
C SER A 135 -6.29 -43.84 -65.35
N THR A 136 -5.29 -44.37 -64.64
CA THR A 136 -4.53 -45.55 -65.09
C THR A 136 -5.34 -46.84 -65.01
N ILE A 137 -6.18 -47.01 -63.98
CA ILE A 137 -7.03 -48.20 -63.81
C ILE A 137 -8.21 -48.20 -64.80
N ASP A 138 -8.90 -47.08 -65.00
CA ASP A 138 -10.01 -46.94 -65.97
C ASP A 138 -9.61 -46.09 -67.19
N SER A 139 -8.54 -46.50 -67.86
CA SER A 139 -7.99 -45.80 -69.04
C SER A 139 -8.96 -45.63 -70.21
N ARG A 140 -10.02 -46.44 -70.28
CA ARG A 140 -11.07 -46.36 -71.31
C ARG A 140 -12.32 -45.58 -70.86
N GLY A 141 -12.36 -45.12 -69.61
CA GLY A 141 -13.48 -44.35 -69.05
C GLY A 141 -14.80 -45.12 -68.95
N SER A 142 -14.73 -46.45 -68.93
CA SER A 142 -15.90 -47.34 -69.01
C SER A 142 -16.66 -47.46 -67.70
N SER A 143 -16.00 -47.22 -66.56
CA SER A 143 -16.59 -47.33 -65.24
C SER A 143 -17.05 -45.98 -64.66
N GLY A 144 -16.64 -44.86 -65.28
CA GLY A 144 -16.94 -43.50 -64.81
C GLY A 144 -16.21 -43.12 -63.51
N LEU A 145 -15.28 -43.95 -63.04
CA LEU A 145 -14.67 -43.87 -61.72
C LEU A 145 -13.92 -42.55 -61.46
N VAL A 146 -13.25 -42.00 -62.47
CA VAL A 146 -12.60 -40.67 -62.38
C VAL A 146 -13.62 -39.57 -62.09
N ASN A 147 -14.77 -39.58 -62.78
CA ASN A 147 -15.80 -38.56 -62.60
C ASN A 147 -16.43 -38.64 -61.21
N SER A 148 -16.71 -39.84 -60.72
CA SER A 148 -17.21 -40.04 -59.35
C SER A 148 -16.20 -39.57 -58.29
N LEU A 149 -14.90 -39.81 -58.51
CA LEU A 149 -13.85 -39.35 -57.60
C LEU A 149 -13.76 -37.82 -57.53
N ILE A 150 -13.80 -37.15 -58.69
CA ILE A 150 -13.81 -35.69 -58.78
C ILE A 150 -15.07 -35.12 -58.11
N GLU A 151 -16.23 -35.74 -58.33
CA GLU A 151 -17.49 -35.34 -57.70
C GLU A 151 -17.44 -35.47 -56.17
N VAL A 152 -16.86 -36.56 -55.66
CA VAL A 152 -16.63 -36.75 -54.22
C VAL A 152 -15.69 -35.67 -53.65
N PHE A 153 -14.60 -35.35 -54.34
CA PHE A 153 -13.67 -34.31 -53.87
C PHE A 153 -14.28 -32.90 -53.90
N ASN A 154 -15.11 -32.60 -54.91
CA ASN A 154 -15.80 -31.31 -55.02
C ASN A 154 -16.96 -31.16 -54.03
N ASN A 155 -17.66 -32.24 -53.70
CA ASN A 155 -18.75 -32.22 -52.71
C ASN A 155 -18.23 -32.26 -51.26
N ALA A 156 -16.95 -32.58 -51.06
CA ALA A 156 -16.34 -32.70 -49.74
C ALA A 156 -15.81 -31.38 -49.16
N ASP A 157 -16.05 -30.22 -49.82
CA ASP A 157 -15.59 -28.86 -49.45
C ASP A 157 -14.84 -28.79 -48.10
N ILE A 158 -13.50 -28.87 -48.19
CA ILE A 158 -12.53 -28.65 -47.11
C ILE A 158 -11.88 -27.29 -47.30
#